data_AF-A0A3M1Z847-F1
#
_entry.id   AF-A0A3M1Z847-F1
#
_cell.length_a   1.000
_cell.length_b   1.000
_cell.length_c   1.000
_cell.angle_alpha   90.00
_cell.angle_beta   90.00
_cell.angle_gamma   90.00
#
_symmetry.space_group_name_H-M   'P 1'
#
loop_
_entity.id
_entity.type
_entity.pdbx_description
1 polymer ?
#
loop_
_entity_poly.entity_id
_entity_poly.type
_entity_poly.pdbx_seq_one_letter_code
_entity_poly.pdbx_strand_id
1 'polypeptide(L)'
;MPYFMHGDRLLVPKNSNISGFLDLRGQRWIAIPNSDPQARDRALAWAQSVNVGVEFYYTNETDLGYAILVENNANVAYGDSIILLQNLITYPDELAFTQRWYSQTFNAFALPRNDIDFRLLVDYTLQELARDGTLNQIISPLLPPEETLNFEIWPGPRSYAGIQLGS
;
A
#
# COMPACT_ATOMS: atom_id res chain seq x y z
N MET A 1 1.93 -14.12 11.71
CA MET A 1 2.32 -12.69 11.76
C MET A 1 1.85 -11.99 10.49
N PRO A 2 1.77 -10.65 10.42
CA PRO A 2 1.46 -10.01 9.17
C PRO A 2 2.69 -9.98 8.25
N TYR A 3 2.49 -10.29 6.97
CA TYR A 3 3.56 -10.41 5.98
C TYR A 3 3.42 -9.42 4.84
N PHE A 4 2.29 -8.70 4.79
CA PHE A 4 2.03 -7.65 3.81
C PHE A 4 1.22 -6.54 4.47
N MET A 5 1.61 -5.28 4.23
CA MET A 5 0.92 -4.10 4.71
C MET A 5 0.38 -3.32 3.51
N HIS A 6 -0.86 -2.88 3.60
CA HIS A 6 -1.46 -1.94 2.66
C HIS A 6 -2.41 -1.00 3.41
N GLY A 7 -3.01 -0.06 2.69
CA GLY A 7 -3.97 0.86 3.27
C GLY A 7 -4.02 2.18 2.51
N ASP A 8 -4.78 3.12 3.03
CA ASP A 8 -5.09 4.36 2.34
C ASP A 8 -3.88 5.28 2.25
N ARG A 9 -3.60 5.76 1.04
CA ARG A 9 -2.56 6.76 0.75
C ARG A 9 -3.05 7.77 -0.28
N LEU A 10 -2.28 8.85 -0.42
CA LEU A 10 -2.41 9.76 -1.54
C LEU A 10 -1.42 9.39 -2.63
N LEU A 11 -1.91 9.30 -3.86
CA LEU A 11 -1.14 9.26 -5.09
C LEU A 11 -1.04 10.69 -5.64
N VAL A 12 0.18 11.17 -5.85
CA VAL A 12 0.46 12.57 -6.21
C VAL A 12 1.48 12.63 -7.35
N PRO A 13 1.51 13.72 -8.14
CA PRO A 13 2.62 13.96 -9.05
C PRO A 13 3.94 14.12 -8.27
N LYS A 14 5.04 13.51 -8.73
CA LYS A 14 6.37 13.60 -8.09
C LYS A 14 6.86 15.03 -7.91
N ASN A 15 6.53 15.90 -8.86
CA ASN A 15 6.92 17.31 -8.84
C ASN A 15 5.94 18.21 -8.06
N SER A 16 4.95 17.64 -7.38
CA SER A 16 3.99 18.41 -6.59
C SER A 16 4.50 18.64 -5.16
N ASN A 17 4.14 19.79 -4.58
CA ASN A 17 4.41 20.08 -3.16
C ASN A 17 3.33 19.47 -2.24
N ILE A 18 2.67 18.37 -2.65
CA ILE A 18 1.56 17.77 -1.91
C ILE A 18 2.10 16.61 -1.08
N SER A 19 2.17 16.81 0.24
CA SER A 19 2.59 15.79 1.20
C SER A 19 1.41 15.19 1.98
N GLY A 20 0.26 15.87 1.99
CA GLY A 20 -0.95 15.39 2.64
C GLY A 20 -2.16 16.30 2.44
N PHE A 21 -3.24 16.01 3.17
CA PHE A 21 -4.51 16.77 3.07
C PHE A 21 -4.38 18.27 3.39
N LEU A 22 -3.43 18.67 4.24
CA LEU A 22 -3.18 20.08 4.54
C LEU A 22 -2.79 20.90 3.30
N ASP A 23 -2.10 20.26 2.34
CA ASP A 23 -1.63 20.90 1.11
C ASP A 23 -2.73 20.97 0.04
N LEU A 24 -3.88 20.34 0.29
CA LEU A 24 -5.07 20.40 -0.55
C LEU A 24 -5.95 21.63 -0.29
N ARG A 25 -5.48 22.56 0.56
CA ARG A 25 -6.14 23.86 0.78
C ARG A 25 -6.27 24.62 -0.53
N GLY A 26 -7.40 25.30 -0.71
CA GLY A 26 -7.73 26.05 -1.91
C GLY A 26 -8.53 25.26 -2.97
N GLN A 27 -9.38 24.32 -2.54
CA GLN A 27 -10.32 23.58 -3.39
C GLN A 27 -9.65 22.69 -4.43
N ARG A 28 -8.80 21.76 -3.96
CA ARG A 28 -8.24 20.72 -4.80
C ARG A 28 -9.22 19.56 -5.00
N TRP A 29 -9.12 18.95 -6.16
CA TRP A 29 -9.89 17.77 -6.54
C TRP A 29 -9.13 16.50 -6.18
N ILE A 30 -9.83 15.56 -5.54
CA ILE A 30 -9.33 14.22 -5.20
C ILE A 30 -10.02 13.21 -6.10
N ALA A 31 -9.25 12.47 -6.89
CA ALA A 31 -9.75 11.34 -7.64
C ALA A 31 -10.02 10.16 -6.70
N ILE A 32 -11.18 9.55 -6.83
CA ILE A 32 -11.65 8.39 -6.05
C ILE A 32 -11.91 7.23 -7.00
N PRO A 33 -11.37 6.02 -6.74
CA PRO A 33 -11.64 4.85 -7.54
C PRO A 33 -13.10 4.41 -7.43
N ASN A 34 -13.70 4.04 -8.56
CA ASN A 34 -15.08 3.54 -8.62
C ASN A 34 -15.30 2.23 -7.85
N SER A 35 -14.27 1.40 -7.70
CA SER A 35 -14.28 0.13 -6.96
C SER A 35 -14.32 0.28 -5.45
N ASP A 36 -13.91 1.44 -4.91
CA ASP A 36 -14.00 1.76 -3.48
C ASP A 36 -14.70 3.11 -3.26
N PRO A 37 -16.05 3.15 -3.40
CA PRO A 37 -16.81 4.37 -3.13
C PRO A 37 -16.67 4.87 -1.69
N GLN A 38 -16.34 3.98 -0.72
CA GLN A 38 -16.14 4.35 0.68
C GLN A 38 -14.85 5.15 0.89
N ALA A 39 -13.90 5.08 -0.04
CA ALA A 39 -12.68 5.88 0.01
C ALA A 39 -12.99 7.39 0.07
N ARG A 40 -14.08 7.86 -0.56
CA ARG A 40 -14.53 9.25 -0.45
C ARG A 40 -14.82 9.63 1.00
N ASP A 41 -15.61 8.83 1.70
CA ASP A 41 -16.04 9.18 3.06
C ASP A 41 -14.84 9.19 4.02
N ARG A 42 -13.89 8.26 3.83
CA ARG A 42 -12.62 8.24 4.56
C ARG A 42 -11.75 9.48 4.24
N ALA A 43 -11.63 9.84 2.96
CA ALA A 43 -10.91 11.05 2.53
C ALA A 43 -11.56 12.33 3.08
N LEU A 44 -12.89 12.42 3.06
CA LEU A 44 -13.64 13.55 3.59
C LEU A 44 -13.41 13.70 5.10
N ALA A 45 -13.43 12.61 5.86
CA ALA A 45 -13.12 12.64 7.29
C ALA A 45 -11.70 13.17 7.56
N TRP A 46 -10.71 12.76 6.76
CA TRP A 46 -9.35 13.30 6.86
C TRP A 46 -9.29 14.78 6.51
N ALA A 47 -9.91 15.22 5.42
CA ALA A 47 -9.97 16.62 5.01
C ALA A 47 -10.62 17.51 6.09
N GLN A 48 -11.72 17.04 6.69
CA GLN A 48 -12.40 17.73 7.78
C GLN A 48 -11.54 17.81 9.05
N SER A 49 -10.81 16.74 9.39
CA SER A 49 -9.93 16.73 10.57
C SER A 49 -8.85 17.81 10.53
N VAL A 50 -8.47 18.28 9.33
CA VAL A 50 -7.49 19.34 9.11
C VAL A 50 -8.09 20.66 8.62
N ASN A 51 -9.43 20.76 8.64
CA ASN A 51 -10.23 21.91 8.20
C ASN A 51 -9.91 22.35 6.76
N VAL A 52 -9.92 21.40 5.83
CA VAL A 52 -9.68 21.62 4.40
C VAL A 52 -10.91 21.24 3.59
N GLY A 53 -11.36 22.16 2.73
CA GLY A 53 -12.39 21.86 1.72
C GLY A 53 -11.76 21.18 0.50
N VAL A 54 -12.32 20.03 0.12
CA VAL A 54 -11.88 19.22 -1.01
C VAL A 54 -13.09 18.84 -1.87
N GLU A 55 -12.86 18.72 -3.17
CA GLU A 55 -13.85 18.21 -4.13
C GLU A 55 -13.45 16.81 -4.59
N PHE A 56 -14.40 16.03 -5.09
CA PHE A 56 -14.17 14.64 -5.48
C PHE A 56 -14.52 14.39 -6.94
N TYR A 57 -13.59 13.74 -7.64
CA TYR A 57 -13.77 13.24 -9.00
C TYR A 57 -13.78 11.71 -8.98
N TYR A 58 -14.76 11.09 -9.60
CA TYR A 58 -14.85 9.62 -9.62
C TYR A 58 -14.39 9.10 -10.97
N THR A 59 -13.51 8.09 -10.95
CA THR A 59 -13.01 7.46 -12.17
C THR A 59 -12.58 6.01 -11.90
N ASN A 60 -12.27 5.27 -12.96
CA ASN A 60 -11.78 3.91 -12.84
C ASN A 60 -10.37 3.89 -12.23
N GLU A 61 -10.02 2.77 -11.61
CA GLU A 61 -8.76 2.58 -10.89
C GLU A 61 -7.56 2.77 -11.82
N THR A 62 -7.68 2.35 -13.07
CA THR A 62 -6.64 2.46 -14.09
C THR A 62 -6.46 3.88 -14.61
N ASP A 63 -7.46 4.74 -14.43
CA ASP A 63 -7.54 6.07 -15.04
C ASP A 63 -7.19 7.17 -14.02
N LEU A 64 -6.92 6.82 -12.76
CA LEU A 64 -6.58 7.77 -11.69
C LEU A 64 -5.35 8.61 -12.05
N GLY A 65 -4.29 7.97 -12.55
CA GLY A 65 -3.07 8.65 -12.97
C GLY A 65 -3.31 9.57 -14.17
N TYR A 66 -4.12 9.12 -15.13
CA TYR A 66 -4.50 9.92 -16.29
C TYR A 66 -5.31 11.16 -15.90
N ALA A 67 -6.25 11.01 -14.97
CA ALA A 67 -7.06 12.11 -14.44
C ALA A 67 -6.21 13.18 -13.74
N ILE A 68 -5.10 12.78 -13.10
CA ILE A 68 -4.17 13.68 -12.42
C ILE A 68 -3.23 14.37 -13.41
N LEU A 69 -2.60 13.60 -14.30
CA LEU A 69 -1.48 14.08 -15.12
C LEU A 69 -1.93 14.71 -16.44
N VAL A 70 -2.96 14.17 -17.07
CA VAL A 70 -3.35 14.53 -18.44
C VAL A 70 -4.61 15.37 -18.45
N GLU A 71 -5.69 14.88 -17.83
CA GLU A 71 -6.96 15.62 -17.82
C GLU A 71 -6.92 16.82 -16.88
N ASN A 72 -6.07 16.76 -15.85
CA ASN A 72 -6.03 17.73 -14.76
C ASN A 72 -7.41 17.90 -14.08
N ASN A 73 -8.22 16.84 -14.11
CA ASN A 73 -9.53 16.73 -13.46
C ASN A 73 -9.38 16.51 -11.94
N ALA A 74 -8.22 16.02 -11.52
CA ALA A 74 -7.85 15.83 -10.13
C ALA A 74 -6.43 16.31 -9.86
N ASN A 75 -6.14 16.70 -8.62
CA ASN A 75 -4.78 17.05 -8.21
C ASN A 75 -4.04 15.86 -7.59
N VAL A 76 -4.80 14.93 -6.98
CA VAL A 76 -4.32 13.73 -6.29
C VAL A 76 -5.36 12.62 -6.44
N ALA A 77 -4.98 11.38 -6.21
CA ALA A 77 -5.94 10.29 -5.97
C ALA A 77 -5.82 9.79 -4.53
N TYR A 78 -6.94 9.34 -3.96
CA TYR A 78 -7.00 8.76 -2.61
C TYR A 78 -7.64 7.37 -2.68
N GLY A 79 -7.04 6.41 -1.98
CA GLY A 79 -7.57 5.06 -1.85
C GLY A 79 -6.53 4.08 -1.32
N ASP A 80 -6.90 2.81 -1.30
CA ASP A 80 -6.01 1.73 -0.87
C ASP A 80 -4.77 1.64 -1.78
N SER A 81 -3.59 1.51 -1.19
CA SER A 81 -2.32 1.46 -1.89
C SER A 81 -2.27 0.34 -2.95
N ILE A 82 -2.97 -0.78 -2.76
CA ILE A 82 -3.05 -1.87 -3.76
C ILE A 82 -3.82 -1.38 -5.00
N ILE A 83 -4.94 -0.69 -4.81
CA ILE A 83 -5.75 -0.16 -5.91
C ILE A 83 -4.95 0.90 -6.68
N LEU A 84 -4.25 1.76 -5.95
CA LEU A 84 -3.48 2.85 -6.55
C LEU A 84 -2.20 2.35 -7.24
N LEU A 85 -1.65 1.21 -6.82
CA LEU A 85 -0.36 0.67 -7.28
C LEU A 85 -0.23 0.60 -8.80
N GLN A 86 -1.29 0.17 -9.49
CA GLN A 86 -1.25 0.05 -10.95
C GLN A 86 -0.90 1.37 -11.65
N ASN A 87 -1.33 2.51 -11.09
CA ASN A 87 -1.00 3.82 -11.64
C ASN A 87 0.48 4.17 -11.48
N LEU A 88 1.12 3.71 -10.41
CA LEU A 88 2.58 3.86 -10.25
C LEU A 88 3.36 3.00 -11.23
N ILE A 89 2.87 1.79 -11.51
CA ILE A 89 3.48 0.91 -12.52
C ILE A 89 3.34 1.55 -13.91
N THR A 90 2.19 2.17 -14.21
CA THR A 90 1.94 2.84 -15.49
C THR A 90 2.72 4.15 -15.64
N TYR A 91 2.85 4.94 -14.56
CA TYR A 91 3.50 6.27 -14.57
C TYR A 91 4.64 6.38 -13.54
N PRO A 92 5.70 5.55 -13.64
CA PRO A 92 6.71 5.37 -12.60
C PRO A 92 7.58 6.62 -12.34
N ASP A 93 7.75 7.47 -13.35
CA ASP A 93 8.57 8.68 -13.27
C ASP A 93 7.76 9.95 -12.95
N GLU A 94 6.44 9.86 -12.98
CA GLU A 94 5.54 11.02 -12.87
C GLU A 94 4.71 11.00 -11.59
N LEU A 95 4.40 9.82 -11.05
CA LEU A 95 3.59 9.64 -9.85
C LEU A 95 4.40 9.04 -8.69
N ALA A 96 4.01 9.38 -7.47
CA ALA A 96 4.52 8.78 -6.25
C ALA A 96 3.43 8.71 -5.18
N PHE A 97 3.63 7.85 -4.19
CA PHE A 97 2.85 7.90 -2.97
C PHE A 97 3.40 8.93 -1.99
N THR A 98 2.51 9.62 -1.28
CA THR A 98 2.90 10.39 -0.09
C THR A 98 3.44 9.45 0.99
N GLN A 99 4.44 9.87 1.76
CA GLN A 99 5.00 9.06 2.85
C GLN A 99 3.99 8.68 3.95
N ARG A 100 2.93 9.48 4.11
CA ARG A 100 1.90 9.24 5.13
C ARG A 100 0.94 8.12 4.73
N TRP A 101 0.70 7.22 5.67
CA TRP A 101 -0.41 6.26 5.65
C TRP A 101 -1.61 6.84 6.40
N TYR A 102 -2.79 6.73 5.82
CA TYR A 102 -4.07 7.16 6.41
C TYR A 102 -4.85 5.99 7.01
N SER A 103 -4.57 4.77 6.54
CA SER A 103 -4.93 3.54 7.22
C SER A 103 -3.82 2.51 7.01
N GLN A 104 -3.77 1.50 7.87
CA GLN A 104 -2.82 0.40 7.77
C GLN A 104 -3.55 -0.90 8.08
N THR A 105 -3.61 -1.77 7.07
CA THR A 105 -4.16 -3.12 7.12
C THR A 105 -3.00 -4.09 6.99
N PHE A 106 -2.92 -5.01 7.95
CA PHE A 106 -1.85 -5.98 8.08
C PHE A 106 -2.37 -7.37 7.73
N ASN A 107 -1.94 -7.91 6.59
CA ASN A 107 -2.42 -9.19 6.08
C ASN A 107 -1.49 -10.32 6.51
N ALA A 108 -2.09 -11.40 6.99
CA ALA A 108 -1.43 -12.63 7.40
C ALA A 108 -2.05 -13.82 6.66
N PHE A 109 -1.32 -14.93 6.56
CA PHE A 109 -1.91 -16.18 6.07
C PHE A 109 -3.01 -16.66 7.03
N ALA A 110 -4.18 -16.98 6.47
CA ALA A 110 -5.25 -17.64 7.20
C ALA A 110 -4.91 -19.13 7.36
N LEU A 111 -4.93 -19.63 8.59
CA LEU A 111 -4.51 -20.99 8.93
C LEU A 111 -5.64 -21.73 9.68
N PRO A 112 -5.69 -23.06 9.61
CA PRO A 112 -6.61 -23.86 10.41
C PRO A 112 -6.53 -23.51 11.92
N ARG A 113 -7.69 -23.57 12.59
CA ARG A 113 -7.74 -23.39 14.04
C ARG A 113 -7.14 -24.61 14.73
N ASN A 114 -6.42 -24.39 15.83
CA ASN A 114 -5.78 -25.41 16.66
C ASN A 114 -4.73 -26.29 15.97
N ASP A 115 -4.21 -25.88 14.81
CA ASP A 115 -3.09 -26.54 14.14
C ASP A 115 -1.81 -25.73 14.39
N ILE A 116 -1.18 -25.98 15.54
CA ILE A 116 0.04 -25.27 15.94
C ILE A 116 1.23 -25.69 15.07
N ASP A 117 1.29 -26.95 14.66
CA ASP A 117 2.42 -27.48 13.91
C ASP A 117 2.47 -26.88 12.51
N PHE A 118 1.32 -26.79 11.84
CA PHE A 118 1.24 -26.14 10.54
C PHE A 118 1.51 -24.64 10.65
N ARG A 119 1.02 -23.97 11.71
CA ARG A 119 1.31 -22.55 11.93
C ARG A 119 2.81 -22.29 12.07
N LEU A 120 3.49 -23.08 12.90
CA LEU A 120 4.93 -22.95 13.07
C LEU A 120 5.66 -23.25 11.77
N LEU A 121 5.25 -24.27 11.01
CA LEU A 121 5.84 -24.54 9.69
C LEU A 121 5.74 -23.32 8.78
N VAL A 122 4.55 -22.71 8.64
CA VAL A 122 4.38 -21.49 7.82
C VAL A 122 5.24 -20.34 8.33
N ASP A 123 5.24 -20.07 9.63
CA ASP A 123 6.04 -19.00 10.22
C ASP A 123 7.55 -19.21 9.99
N TYR A 124 8.08 -20.40 10.24
CA TYR A 124 9.49 -20.72 10.03
C TYR A 124 9.89 -20.68 8.56
N THR A 125 9.06 -21.20 7.65
CA THR A 125 9.32 -21.11 6.21
C THR A 125 9.42 -19.66 5.75
N LEU A 126 8.51 -18.78 6.19
CA LEU A 126 8.57 -17.36 5.83
C LEU A 126 9.79 -16.66 6.43
N GLN A 127 10.20 -17.03 7.65
CA GLN A 127 11.43 -16.53 8.27
C GLN A 127 12.69 -16.94 7.49
N GLU A 128 12.76 -18.17 6.96
CA GLU A 128 13.89 -18.60 6.11
C GLU A 128 13.90 -17.84 4.78
N LEU A 129 12.74 -17.73 4.10
CA LEU A 129 12.64 -16.96 2.85
C LEU A 129 12.98 -15.48 3.05
N ALA A 130 12.68 -14.91 4.22
CA ALA A 130 13.08 -13.55 4.55
C ALA A 130 14.60 -13.45 4.79
N ARG A 131 15.20 -14.45 5.46
CA ARG A 131 16.64 -14.48 5.77
C ARG A 131 17.53 -14.65 4.53
N ASP A 132 17.12 -15.49 3.59
CA ASP A 132 17.88 -15.74 2.36
C ASP A 132 17.57 -14.73 1.23
N GLY A 133 16.60 -13.85 1.45
CA GLY A 133 16.20 -12.80 0.52
C GLY A 133 15.22 -13.26 -0.56
N THR A 134 14.86 -14.53 -0.61
CA THR A 134 13.88 -15.08 -1.57
C THR A 134 12.53 -14.38 -1.44
N LEU A 135 12.09 -14.10 -0.22
CA LEU A 135 10.84 -13.38 0.02
C LEU A 135 10.86 -11.98 -0.60
N ASN A 136 11.98 -11.27 -0.48
CA ASN A 136 12.15 -9.96 -1.08
C ASN A 136 12.17 -10.05 -2.61
N GLN A 137 12.79 -11.08 -3.20
CA GLN A 137 12.78 -11.28 -4.65
C GLN A 137 11.38 -11.55 -5.21
N ILE A 138 10.54 -12.28 -4.47
CA ILE A 138 9.16 -12.57 -4.87
C ILE A 138 8.29 -11.31 -4.78
N ILE A 139 8.48 -10.49 -3.74
CA ILE A 139 7.61 -9.34 -3.45
C ILE A 139 8.06 -8.06 -4.15
N SER A 140 9.36 -7.84 -4.36
CA SER A 140 9.89 -6.58 -4.94
C SER A 140 9.22 -6.17 -6.26
N PRO A 141 8.92 -7.10 -7.22
CA PRO A 141 8.23 -6.73 -8.46
C PRO A 141 6.80 -6.22 -8.26
N LEU A 142 6.22 -6.46 -7.08
CA LEU A 142 4.86 -6.07 -6.71
C LEU A 142 4.82 -4.79 -5.87
N LEU A 143 5.97 -4.24 -5.47
CA LEU A 143 6.05 -3.01 -4.69
C LEU A 143 6.47 -1.84 -5.57
N PRO A 144 6.04 -0.61 -5.24
CA PRO A 144 6.64 0.59 -5.82
C PRO A 144 8.17 0.60 -5.60
N PRO A 145 8.96 1.20 -6.50
CA PRO A 145 10.42 1.23 -6.38
C PRO A 145 10.96 1.84 -5.08
N GLU A 146 10.15 2.70 -4.44
CA GLU A 146 10.50 3.44 -3.22
C GLU A 146 10.09 2.69 -1.94
N GLU A 147 9.43 1.54 -2.09
CA GLU A 147 8.97 0.72 -0.98
C GLU A 147 9.79 -0.55 -0.85
N THR A 148 10.08 -0.91 0.39
CA THR A 148 10.73 -2.17 0.75
C THR A 148 9.84 -2.97 1.68
N LEU A 149 9.92 -4.29 1.57
CA LEU A 149 9.26 -5.17 2.52
C LEU A 149 9.93 -5.03 3.89
N ASN A 150 9.22 -4.47 4.86
CA ASN A 150 9.64 -4.48 6.25
C ASN A 150 9.18 -5.79 6.92
N PHE A 151 10.00 -6.83 6.80
CA PHE A 151 9.78 -8.13 7.43
C PHE A 151 10.70 -8.29 8.64
N GLU A 152 10.11 -8.52 9.82
CA GLU A 152 10.89 -8.76 11.04
C GLU A 152 11.50 -10.18 11.03
N ILE A 153 12.83 -10.25 11.07
CA ILE A 153 13.55 -11.51 11.23
C ILE A 153 13.76 -11.78 12.72
N TRP A 154 13.18 -12.87 13.24
CA TRP A 154 13.36 -13.25 14.63
C TRP A 154 14.64 -14.03 14.85
N PRO A 155 15.23 -14.02 16.06
CA PRO A 155 16.23 -15.01 16.43
C PRO A 155 15.57 -16.40 16.53
N GLY A 156 16.25 -17.46 16.06
CA GLY A 156 15.72 -18.82 16.18
C GLY A 156 16.42 -19.86 15.31
N PRO A 157 16.06 -21.15 15.49
CA PRO A 157 16.60 -22.24 14.68
C PRO A 157 16.12 -22.17 13.22
N ARG A 158 16.97 -22.64 12.30
CA ARG A 158 16.68 -22.77 10.85
C ARG A 158 16.08 -24.11 10.44
N SER A 159 15.65 -24.89 11.44
CA SER A 159 15.06 -26.20 11.26
C SER A 159 13.77 -26.31 12.07
N TYR A 160 12.82 -27.07 11.53
CA TYR A 160 11.56 -27.37 12.19
C TYR A 160 11.19 -28.83 11.96
N ALA A 161 10.76 -29.52 13.01
CA ALA A 161 10.40 -30.94 12.96
C ALA A 161 11.46 -31.87 12.31
N GLY A 162 12.76 -31.54 12.49
CA GLY A 162 13.87 -32.31 11.91
C GLY A 162 14.15 -32.02 10.44
N ILE A 163 13.43 -31.09 9.83
CA ILE A 163 13.62 -30.64 8.44
C ILE A 163 14.43 -29.34 8.45
N GLN A 164 15.48 -29.30 7.63
CA GLN A 164 16.23 -28.09 7.36
C GLN A 164 15.42 -27.22 6.38
N LEU A 165 15.04 -26.01 6.78
CA LEU A 165 14.13 -25.15 5.99
C LEU A 165 14.86 -24.12 5.13
N GLY A 166 16.17 -23.92 5.35
CA GLY A 166 17.04 -23.03 4.58
C GLY A 166 18.47 -23.57 4.52
N SER A 167 19.22 -23.18 3.49
CA SER A 167 20.61 -23.60 3.23
C SER A 167 21.66 -22.88 4.09
#